data_AF-A0A2E2HF54-F1
#
_entry.id   AF-A0A2E2HF54-F1
#
_cell.length_a   1.000
_cell.length_b   1.000
_cell.length_c   1.000
_cell.angle_alpha   90.00
_cell.angle_beta   90.00
_cell.angle_gamma   90.00
#
_symmetry.space_group_name_H-M   'P 1'
#
loop_
_entity.id
_entity.type
_entity.pdbx_description
1 polymer ?
#
loop_
_entity_poly.entity_id
_entity_poly.type
_entity_poly.pdbx_seq_one_letter_code
_entity_poly.pdbx_strand_id
1 'polypeptide(L)'
;MQTAIPYMQLRGGSSKGLYFRASDLPQDQAAKDAVLVAAMCGVGGKDKRQIDGLGGSDPLTSKVGIVSLSAREDADLDYEFVQVVVGGNTTDRTQNCGNILAGILPFAIESGLLKADSPQTRARIFMTN
;
A
#
# COMPACT_ATOMS: atom_id res chain seq x y z
N MET A 1 -1.62 4.29 23.50
CA MET A 1 -1.76 5.56 22.75
C MET A 1 -1.77 5.19 21.27
N GLN A 2 -2.67 5.77 20.47
CA GLN A 2 -2.73 5.50 19.02
C GLN A 2 -1.87 6.52 18.27
N THR A 3 -1.25 6.09 17.17
CA THR A 3 -0.45 6.94 16.28
C THR A 3 -1.15 7.00 14.92
N ALA A 4 -1.48 8.20 14.46
CA ALA A 4 -2.09 8.38 13.15
C ALA A 4 -1.03 8.30 12.04
N ILE A 5 -1.35 7.58 10.96
CA ILE A 5 -0.52 7.49 9.75
C ILE A 5 -1.40 7.83 8.54
N PRO A 6 -1.01 8.80 7.69
CA PRO A 6 -1.76 9.12 6.47
C PRO A 6 -1.84 7.92 5.53
N TYR A 7 -3.03 7.70 4.95
CA TYR A 7 -3.25 6.67 3.94
C TYR A 7 -4.43 7.05 3.04
N MET A 8 -4.56 6.36 1.91
CA MET A 8 -5.80 6.34 1.12
C MET A 8 -6.27 4.90 0.95
N GLN A 9 -7.58 4.66 1.01
CA GLN A 9 -8.15 3.37 0.62
C GLN A 9 -8.75 3.51 -0.78
N LEU A 10 -8.18 2.80 -1.74
CA LEU A 10 -8.60 2.88 -3.14
C LEU A 10 -8.97 1.49 -3.67
N ARG A 11 -9.90 1.48 -4.62
CA ARG A 11 -10.09 0.34 -5.52
C ARG A 11 -9.02 0.40 -6.61
N GLY A 12 -8.17 -0.61 -6.69
CA GLY A 12 -7.21 -0.82 -7.78
C GLY A 12 -7.63 -2.02 -8.61
N GLY A 13 -8.02 -1.81 -9.87
CA GLY A 13 -8.56 -2.89 -10.72
C GLY A 13 -9.74 -3.61 -10.03
N SER A 14 -9.67 -4.94 -9.92
CA SER A 14 -10.66 -5.74 -9.17
C SER A 14 -10.33 -5.95 -7.69
N SER A 15 -9.36 -5.23 -7.14
CA SER A 15 -8.94 -5.30 -5.73
C SER A 15 -9.18 -3.99 -4.98
N LYS A 16 -9.16 -4.05 -3.65
CA LYS A 16 -9.17 -2.88 -2.77
C LYS A 16 -7.96 -2.96 -1.84
N GLY A 17 -7.30 -1.83 -1.59
CA GLY A 17 -6.14 -1.81 -0.71
C GLY A 17 -5.91 -0.45 -0.08
N LEU A 18 -5.02 -0.44 0.91
CA LEU A 18 -4.48 0.78 1.49
C LEU A 18 -3.26 1.23 0.70
N TYR A 19 -3.12 2.53 0.51
CA TYR A 19 -2.01 3.16 -0.18
C TYR A 19 -1.32 4.12 0.77
N PHE A 20 0.00 3.96 0.90
CA PHE A 20 0.84 4.77 1.78
C PHE A 20 1.98 5.40 1.00
N ARG A 21 2.46 6.54 1.49
CA ARG A 21 3.79 7.02 1.11
C ARG A 21 4.82 6.25 1.93
N ALA A 22 5.95 5.91 1.32
CA ALA A 22 7.05 5.28 2.04
C ALA A 22 7.57 6.15 3.19
N SER A 23 7.53 7.48 3.03
CA SER A 23 7.94 8.46 4.05
C SER A 23 7.08 8.47 5.30
N ASP A 24 5.82 8.01 5.20
CA ASP A 24 4.86 8.04 6.30
C ASP A 24 4.94 6.74 7.14
N LEU A 25 5.73 5.77 6.69
CA LEU A 25 5.94 4.48 7.34
C LEU A 25 7.31 4.39 8.00
N PRO A 26 7.47 3.51 9.01
CA PRO A 26 8.78 3.18 9.56
C PRO A 26 9.74 2.67 8.49
N GLN A 27 11.02 3.06 8.60
CA GLN A 27 12.09 2.56 7.74
C GLN A 27 12.51 1.14 8.11
N ASP A 28 12.44 0.79 9.41
CA ASP A 28 12.67 -0.57 9.87
C ASP A 28 11.57 -1.51 9.37
N GLN A 29 11.99 -2.62 8.76
CA GLN A 29 11.07 -3.53 8.08
C GLN A 29 10.12 -4.24 9.04
N ALA A 30 10.60 -4.62 10.23
CA ALA A 30 9.75 -5.29 11.22
C ALA A 30 8.69 -4.34 11.79
N ALA A 31 9.06 -3.10 12.06
CA ALA A 31 8.13 -2.06 12.48
C ALA A 31 7.12 -1.72 11.38
N LYS A 32 7.57 -1.63 10.12
CA LYS A 32 6.69 -1.44 8.95
C LYS A 32 5.67 -2.58 8.88
N ASP A 33 6.10 -3.83 8.97
CA ASP A 33 5.21 -5.00 8.92
C ASP A 33 4.18 -4.99 10.05
N ALA A 34 4.60 -4.65 11.26
CA ALA A 34 3.70 -4.51 12.40
C ALA A 34 2.65 -3.42 12.16
N VAL A 35 3.03 -2.28 11.57
CA VAL A 35 2.11 -1.21 11.19
C VAL A 35 1.12 -1.69 10.13
N LEU A 36 1.57 -2.37 9.08
CA LEU A 36 0.68 -2.86 8.01
C LEU A 36 -0.31 -3.90 8.52
N VAL A 37 0.15 -4.83 9.36
CA VAL A 37 -0.73 -5.81 10.00
C VAL A 37 -1.73 -5.11 10.91
N ALA A 38 -1.32 -4.14 11.72
CA ALA A 38 -2.23 -3.39 12.57
C ALA A 38 -3.25 -2.58 11.75
N ALA A 39 -2.83 -1.94 10.66
CA ALA A 39 -3.73 -1.17 9.79
C ALA A 39 -4.80 -2.06 9.13
N MET A 40 -4.46 -3.31 8.79
CA MET A 40 -5.37 -4.22 8.09
C MET A 40 -6.20 -5.08 9.04
N CYS A 41 -5.61 -5.58 10.12
CA CYS A 41 -6.22 -6.59 10.99
C CYS A 41 -6.56 -6.06 12.39
N GLY A 42 -6.07 -4.88 12.78
CA GLY A 42 -6.16 -4.36 14.13
C GLY A 42 -5.26 -5.08 15.13
N VAL A 43 -5.53 -4.90 16.42
CA VAL A 43 -4.71 -5.42 17.51
C VAL A 43 -4.67 -6.95 17.51
N GLY A 44 -3.45 -7.51 17.55
CA GLY A 44 -3.22 -8.96 17.60
C GLY A 44 -3.13 -9.66 16.24
N GLY A 45 -3.49 -8.97 15.14
CA GLY A 45 -3.17 -9.30 13.74
C GLY A 45 -3.65 -10.66 13.18
N LYS A 46 -4.28 -11.50 14.00
CA LYS A 46 -4.82 -12.82 13.64
C LYS A 46 -6.35 -12.83 13.50
N ASP A 47 -7.00 -11.67 13.61
CA ASP A 47 -8.45 -11.60 13.42
C ASP A 47 -8.80 -11.85 11.95
N LYS A 48 -9.47 -12.98 11.70
CA LYS A 48 -9.95 -13.34 10.36
C LYS A 48 -11.00 -12.35 9.85
N ARG A 49 -11.73 -11.68 10.73
CA ARG A 49 -12.76 -10.70 10.38
C ARG A 49 -12.18 -9.34 10.06
N GLN A 50 -10.94 -9.06 10.49
CA GLN A 50 -10.27 -7.76 10.35
C GLN A 50 -11.11 -6.60 10.92
N ILE A 51 -11.90 -6.86 11.98
CA ILE A 51 -12.91 -5.91 12.47
C ILE A 51 -12.31 -4.67 13.13
N ASP A 52 -11.10 -4.79 13.65
CA ASP A 52 -10.35 -3.72 14.31
C ASP A 52 -9.33 -3.06 13.35
N GLY A 53 -9.43 -3.35 12.05
CA GLY A 53 -8.62 -2.76 11.00
C GLY A 53 -9.45 -2.39 9.77
N LEU A 54 -8.77 -2.10 8.67
CA LEU A 54 -9.38 -1.64 7.42
C LEU A 54 -9.46 -2.72 6.34
N GLY A 55 -8.97 -3.93 6.64
CA GLY A 55 -9.10 -5.08 5.76
C GLY A 55 -10.54 -5.56 5.64
N GLY A 56 -10.89 -6.16 4.51
CA GLY A 56 -12.25 -6.61 4.22
C GLY A 56 -12.51 -8.09 4.46
N SER A 57 -11.69 -8.79 5.27
CA SER A 57 -11.80 -10.22 5.54
C SER A 57 -11.65 -11.12 4.28
N ASP A 58 -11.09 -10.58 3.20
CA ASP A 58 -10.86 -11.27 1.92
C ASP A 58 -9.48 -10.88 1.35
N PRO A 59 -8.70 -11.82 0.79
CA PRO A 59 -7.39 -11.52 0.21
C PRO A 59 -7.38 -10.38 -0.82
N LEU A 60 -8.45 -10.21 -1.62
CA LEU A 60 -8.60 -9.13 -2.61
C LEU A 60 -8.82 -7.76 -1.99
N THR A 61 -9.17 -7.72 -0.70
CA THR A 61 -9.40 -6.51 0.10
C THR A 61 -8.42 -6.38 1.26
N SER A 62 -7.39 -7.24 1.31
CA SER A 62 -6.34 -7.28 2.34
C SER A 62 -4.95 -6.94 1.75
N LYS A 63 -4.88 -5.86 0.97
CA LYS A 63 -3.71 -5.48 0.16
C LYS A 63 -3.20 -4.09 0.50
N VAL A 64 -1.90 -3.89 0.33
CA VAL A 64 -1.24 -2.61 0.54
C VAL A 64 -0.35 -2.27 -0.66
N GLY A 65 -0.35 -0.99 -1.06
CA GLY A 65 0.64 -0.41 -1.94
C GLY A 65 1.42 0.70 -1.24
N ILE A 66 2.74 0.64 -1.28
CA ILE A 66 3.63 1.66 -0.72
C ILE A 66 4.33 2.36 -1.87
N VAL A 67 4.32 3.69 -1.87
CA VAL A 67 4.77 4.51 -3.00
C VAL A 67 5.78 5.55 -2.56
N SER A 68 6.83 5.73 -3.35
CA SER A 68 7.78 6.83 -3.24
C SER A 68 8.16 7.37 -4.62
N LEU A 69 8.78 8.55 -4.66
CA LEU A 69 9.50 8.97 -5.86
C LEU A 69 10.66 8.01 -6.10
N SER A 70 10.88 7.65 -7.36
CA SER A 70 12.00 6.78 -7.71
C SER A 70 13.31 7.57 -7.72
N ALA A 71 14.39 6.93 -7.26
CA ALA A 71 15.74 7.42 -7.46
C ALA A 71 16.35 6.95 -8.80
N ARG A 72 15.62 6.12 -9.56
CA ARG A 72 16.09 5.57 -10.83
C ARG A 72 15.88 6.57 -11.97
N GLU A 73 16.76 6.56 -12.96
CA GLU A 73 16.60 7.39 -14.16
C GLU A 73 15.48 6.87 -15.10
N ASP A 74 15.18 5.57 -15.01
CA ASP A 74 14.22 4.87 -15.86
C ASP A 74 12.80 4.77 -15.26
N ALA A 75 12.58 5.31 -14.06
CA ALA A 75 11.30 5.30 -13.37
C ALA A 75 11.01 6.64 -12.68
N ASP A 76 9.73 6.95 -12.49
CA ASP A 76 9.29 8.18 -11.83
C ASP A 76 8.78 7.87 -10.41
N LEU A 77 8.23 6.67 -10.19
CA LEU A 77 7.74 6.17 -8.90
C LEU A 77 8.29 4.78 -8.60
N ASP A 78 8.60 4.53 -7.34
CA ASP A 78 8.82 3.18 -6.82
C ASP A 78 7.54 2.70 -6.14
N TYR A 79 7.19 1.45 -6.39
CA TYR A 79 6.00 0.79 -5.84
C TYR A 79 6.39 -0.55 -5.21
N GLU A 80 6.04 -0.71 -3.93
CA GLU A 80 6.12 -1.96 -3.19
C GLU A 80 4.70 -2.47 -2.92
N PHE A 81 4.40 -3.67 -3.41
CA PHE A 81 3.21 -4.41 -3.08
C PHE A 81 3.42 -5.24 -1.80
N VAL A 82 2.41 -5.23 -0.94
CA VAL A 82 2.36 -6.09 0.24
C VAL A 82 0.97 -6.71 0.37
N GLN A 83 0.93 -8.04 0.43
CA GLN A 83 -0.27 -8.79 0.82
C GLN A 83 -0.26 -8.96 2.34
N VAL A 84 -1.30 -8.51 3.04
CA VAL A 84 -1.48 -8.84 4.45
C VAL A 84 -2.32 -10.10 4.55
N VAL A 85 -1.78 -11.14 5.19
CA VAL A 85 -2.43 -12.45 5.28
C VAL A 85 -3.56 -12.39 6.30
N VAL A 86 -4.79 -12.61 5.83
CA VAL A 86 -5.99 -12.62 6.68
C VAL A 86 -5.85 -13.73 7.73
N GLY A 87 -5.88 -13.34 9.01
CA GLY A 87 -5.70 -14.27 10.14
C GLY A 87 -4.27 -14.78 10.36
N GLY A 88 -3.30 -14.34 9.56
CA GLY A 88 -1.91 -14.82 9.60
C GLY A 88 -0.97 -14.02 10.51
N ASN A 89 -1.30 -12.76 10.83
CA ASN A 89 -0.38 -11.80 11.47
C ASN A 89 0.97 -11.71 10.74
N THR A 90 0.93 -11.80 9.40
CA THR A 90 2.10 -11.80 8.53
C THR A 90 1.83 -11.01 7.26
N THR A 91 2.90 -10.54 6.64
CA THR A 91 2.92 -9.87 5.35
C THR A 91 3.68 -10.70 4.33
N ASP A 92 3.24 -10.67 3.08
CA ASP A 92 3.90 -11.32 1.95
C ASP A 92 4.21 -10.30 0.86
N ARG A 93 5.44 -10.36 0.35
CA ARG A 93 6.05 -9.46 -0.64
C ARG A 93 6.58 -10.19 -1.87
N THR A 94 6.32 -11.49 -1.99
CA THR A 94 6.91 -12.33 -3.03
C THR A 94 6.32 -12.10 -4.43
N GLN A 95 5.14 -11.47 -4.51
CA GLN A 95 4.42 -11.29 -5.76
C GLN A 95 4.18 -9.82 -6.07
N ASN A 96 4.12 -9.49 -7.35
CA ASN A 96 3.56 -8.23 -7.81
C ASN A 96 2.03 -8.32 -7.97
N CYS A 97 1.35 -7.19 -7.87
CA CYS A 97 -0.10 -7.12 -8.09
C CYS A 97 -0.47 -6.01 -9.08
N GLY A 98 -0.80 -6.41 -10.32
CA GLY A 98 -1.23 -5.48 -11.37
C GLY A 98 -2.55 -4.75 -11.08
N ASN A 99 -3.40 -5.30 -10.20
CA ASN A 99 -4.63 -4.63 -9.77
C ASN A 99 -4.33 -3.42 -8.89
N ILE A 100 -3.49 -3.57 -7.86
CA ILE A 100 -3.12 -2.46 -6.97
C ILE A 100 -2.26 -1.43 -7.72
N LEU A 101 -1.44 -1.87 -8.69
CA LEU A 101 -0.70 -0.99 -9.58
C LEU A 101 -1.59 0.09 -10.25
N ALA A 102 -2.83 -0.26 -10.62
CA ALA A 102 -3.77 0.67 -11.26
C ALA A 102 -4.13 1.89 -10.38
N GLY A 103 -3.98 1.79 -9.06
CA GLY A 103 -4.22 2.88 -8.12
C GLY A 103 -2.99 3.74 -7.80
N ILE A 104 -1.78 3.35 -8.24
CA ILE A 104 -0.52 3.98 -7.80
C ILE A 104 -0.35 5.39 -8.34
N LEU A 105 -0.55 5.61 -9.65
CA LEU A 105 -0.43 6.96 -10.22
C LEU A 105 -1.50 7.92 -9.68
N PRO A 106 -2.79 7.55 -9.60
CA PRO A 106 -3.80 8.37 -8.94
C PRO A 106 -3.42 8.72 -7.50
N PHE A 107 -3.00 7.74 -6.69
CA PHE A 107 -2.56 7.97 -5.32
C PHE A 107 -1.37 8.93 -5.23
N ALA A 108 -0.37 8.77 -6.10
CA ALA A 108 0.81 9.63 -6.11
C ALA A 108 0.42 11.09 -6.39
N ILE A 109 -0.53 11.32 -7.31
CA ILE A 109 -1.04 12.66 -7.61
C ILE A 109 -1.87 13.22 -6.45
N GLU A 110 -2.87 12.46 -5.98
CA GLU A 110 -3.82 12.93 -4.97
C GLU A 110 -3.19 13.12 -3.59
N SER A 111 -2.18 12.31 -3.25
CA SER A 111 -1.42 12.54 -2.02
C SER A 111 -0.56 13.81 -2.13
N GLY A 112 -0.15 14.20 -3.34
CA GLY A 112 0.81 15.28 -3.62
C GLY A 112 2.26 14.80 -3.74
N LEU A 113 2.48 13.49 -3.93
CA LEU A 113 3.80 12.92 -4.17
C LEU A 113 4.31 13.23 -5.59
N LEU A 114 3.42 13.26 -6.57
CA LEU A 114 3.70 13.57 -7.97
C LEU A 114 2.81 14.71 -8.44
N LYS A 115 3.37 15.67 -9.18
CA LYS A 115 2.57 16.73 -9.80
C LYS A 115 1.87 16.20 -11.06
N ALA A 116 0.58 16.51 -11.20
CA ALA A 116 -0.17 16.19 -12.41
C ALA A 116 0.25 17.07 -13.60
N ASP A 117 0.15 16.50 -14.79
CA ASP A 117 0.28 17.14 -16.09
C ASP A 117 -1.04 17.09 -16.90
N SER A 118 -1.18 17.97 -17.89
CA SER A 118 -2.40 18.17 -18.68
C SER A 118 -2.17 17.99 -20.19
N PRO A 119 -3.08 17.34 -20.92
CA PRO A 119 -4.36 16.77 -20.48
C PRO A 119 -4.22 15.38 -19.85
N GLN A 120 -3.02 14.80 -19.88
CA GLN A 120 -2.74 13.47 -19.39
C GLN A 120 -1.43 13.47 -18.60
N THR A 121 -1.44 12.84 -17.44
CA THR A 121 -0.21 12.54 -16.69
C THR A 121 0.26 11.13 -17.02
N ARG A 122 1.55 10.98 -17.32
CA ARG A 122 2.20 9.68 -17.52
C ARG A 122 3.31 9.52 -16.49
N ALA A 123 3.41 8.32 -15.92
CA ALA A 123 4.52 7.94 -15.05
C ALA A 123 4.99 6.52 -15.37
N ARG A 124 6.30 6.30 -15.27
CA ARG A 124 6.96 5.00 -15.26
C ARG A 124 7.05 4.54 -13.81
N ILE A 125 6.55 3.34 -13.53
CA ILE A 125 6.48 2.80 -12.18
C ILE A 125 7.41 1.60 -12.11
N PHE A 126 8.40 1.65 -11.23
CA PHE A 126 9.26 0.53 -10.91
C PHE A 126 8.61 -0.30 -9.80
N MET A 127 8.30 -1.56 -10.10
CA MET A 127 7.82 -2.53 -9.11
C MET A 127 9.03 -3.11 -8.38
N THR A 128 9.09 -2.92 -7.07
CA THR A 128 10.25 -3.27 -6.24
C THR A 128 10.29 -4.74 -5.80
N ASN A 129 9.16 -5.46 -5.93
CA ASN A 129 9.03 -6.89 -5.64
C ASN A 129 9.43 -7.77 -6.83
#